data_AF-R8VTJ2-F1
#
_entry.id   AF-R8VTJ2-F1
#
_cell.length_a   1.000
_cell.length_b   1.000
_cell.length_c   1.000
_cell.angle_alpha   90.00
_cell.angle_beta   90.00
_cell.angle_gamma   90.00
#
_symmetry.space_group_name_H-M   'P 1'
#
loop_
_entity.id
_entity.type
_entity.pdbx_description
1 polymer ?
#
loop_
_entity_poly.entity_id
_entity_poly.type
_entity_poly.pdbx_seq_one_letter_code
_entity_poly.pdbx_strand_id
1 'polypeptide(L)' 'MSFWEKASALGQAAYEKAEKFNADVEHWMDIYQNEDDEKLLKLTKSCSKAQNLAARKLLQERGYDF' A
#
# COMPACT_ATOMS: atom_id res chain seq x y z
N MET A 1 -14.70 -29.09 -11.13
CA MET A 1 -13.86 -28.03 -10.54
C MET A 1 -13.50 -28.44 -9.13
N SER A 2 -12.32 -29.05 -8.98
CA SER A 2 -11.80 -29.50 -7.69
C SER A 2 -11.61 -28.30 -6.75
N PHE A 3 -11.77 -28.51 -5.44
CA PHE A 3 -11.57 -27.47 -4.41
C PHE A 3 -10.20 -26.78 -4.56
N TRP A 4 -9.19 -27.51 -5.03
CA TRP A 4 -7.84 -27.04 -5.32
C TRP A 4 -7.73 -26.11 -6.55
N GLU A 5 -8.56 -26.30 -7.57
CA GLU A 5 -8.61 -25.39 -8.73
C GLU A 5 -9.23 -24.04 -8.34
N LYS A 6 -10.27 -24.07 -7.50
CA LYS A 6 -10.85 -22.85 -6.92
C LYS A 6 -9.88 -22.15 -5.98
N ALA A 7 -9.13 -22.88 -5.15
CA ALA A 7 -8.11 -22.29 -4.26
C ALA A 7 -6.94 -21.67 -5.05
N SER A 8 -6.48 -22.32 -6.12
CA SER A 8 -5.43 -21.77 -6.99
C SER A 8 -5.88 -20.52 -7.73
N ALA A 9 -7.12 -20.51 -8.25
CA ALA A 9 -7.71 -19.33 -8.88
C ALA A 9 -7.91 -18.16 -7.89
N LEU A 10 -8.26 -18.47 -6.64
CA LEU A 10 -8.41 -17.47 -5.57
C LEU A 10 -7.03 -16.94 -5.13
N GLY A 11 -6.01 -17.79 -5.10
CA GLY A 11 -4.62 -17.41 -4.86
C GLY A 11 -4.04 -16.53 -5.97
N GLN A 12 -4.30 -16.86 -7.25
CA GLN A 12 -3.88 -16.04 -8.39
C GLN A 12 -4.60 -14.69 -8.42
N ALA A 13 -5.91 -14.66 -8.18
CA ALA A 13 -6.67 -13.41 -8.11
C ALA A 13 -6.25 -12.54 -6.91
N ALA A 14 -5.90 -13.16 -5.78
CA ALA A 14 -5.35 -12.45 -4.63
C ALA A 14 -3.95 -11.91 -4.92
N TYR A 15 -3.12 -12.67 -5.65
CA TYR A 15 -1.79 -12.25 -6.06
C TYR A 15 -1.85 -11.05 -7.03
N GLU A 16 -2.68 -11.10 -8.07
CA GLU A 16 -2.88 -9.97 -8.98
C GLU A 16 -3.42 -8.72 -8.27
N LYS A 17 -4.33 -8.90 -7.29
CA LYS A 17 -4.82 -7.77 -6.47
C LYS A 17 -3.73 -7.21 -5.57
N ALA A 18 -2.88 -8.06 -4.99
CA ALA A 18 -1.75 -7.64 -4.17
C ALA A 18 -0.69 -6.91 -5.00
N GLU A 19 -0.41 -7.38 -6.21
CA GLU A 19 0.54 -6.74 -7.13
C GLU A 19 0.06 -5.35 -7.56
N LYS A 20 -1.22 -5.22 -7.94
CA LYS A 20 -1.82 -3.92 -8.24
C LYS A 20 -1.81 -2.98 -7.04
N PHE A 21 -2.14 -3.50 -5.85
CA PHE A 21 -2.09 -2.71 -4.63
C PHE A 21 -0.66 -2.28 -4.27
N ASN A 22 0.34 -3.13 -4.50
CA ASN A 22 1.73 -2.77 -4.27
C ASN A 22 2.21 -1.72 -5.28
N ALA A 23 1.81 -1.83 -6.54
CA ALA A 23 2.08 -0.81 -7.56
C ALA A 23 1.41 0.54 -7.22
N ASP A 24 0.17 0.52 -6.73
CA ASP A 24 -0.50 1.73 -6.22
C ASP A 24 0.28 2.35 -5.07
N VAL A 25 0.74 1.55 -4.11
CA VAL A 25 1.55 2.02 -2.97
C VAL A 25 2.86 2.65 -3.43
N GLU A 26 3.59 2.01 -4.35
CA GLU A 26 4.83 2.56 -4.91
C GLU A 26 4.58 3.88 -5.66
N HIS A 27 3.51 3.96 -6.44
CA HIS A 27 3.13 5.19 -7.12
C HIS A 27 2.86 6.34 -6.14
N TRP A 28 2.13 6.08 -5.06
CA TRP A 28 1.88 7.09 -4.03
C TRP A 28 3.14 7.44 -3.23
N MET A 29 4.05 6.48 -3.02
CA MET A 29 5.34 6.76 -2.37
C MET A 29 6.18 7.73 -3.21
N ASP A 30 6.23 7.56 -4.53
CA ASP A 30 6.94 8.48 -5.44
C ASP A 30 6.34 9.89 -5.40
N ILE A 31 4.99 10.00 -5.45
CA ILE A 31 4.30 11.29 -5.33
C ILE A 31 4.61 11.98 -4.00
N TYR A 32 4.63 11.23 -2.91
CA TYR A 32 4.79 11.77 -1.55
C TYR A 32 6.24 11.86 -1.08
N GLN A 33 7.22 11.44 -1.89
CA GLN A 33 8.62 11.38 -1.52
C GLN A 33 9.17 12.72 -1.00
N ASN A 34 8.70 13.84 -1.57
CA ASN A 34 9.12 15.21 -1.22
C ASN A 34 8.10 15.96 -0.35
N GLU A 35 7.02 15.31 0.09
CA GLU A 35 6.01 15.96 0.94
C GLU A 35 6.49 16.05 2.39
N ASP A 36 5.98 17.05 3.12
CA ASP A 36 6.28 17.27 4.53
C ASP A 36 5.69 16.19 5.44
N ASP A 37 6.35 15.93 6.58
CA ASP A 37 5.92 14.93 7.56
C ASP A 37 4.51 15.19 8.10
N GLU A 38 4.13 16.46 8.29
CA GLU A 38 2.77 16.82 8.72
C GLU A 38 1.70 16.44 7.69
N LYS A 39 2.01 16.58 6.40
CA LYS A 39 1.10 16.17 5.33
C LYS A 39 1.02 14.66 5.25
N LEU A 40 2.15 13.96 5.32
CA LEU A 40 2.19 12.49 5.41
C LEU A 40 1.35 11.98 6.58
N LEU A 41 1.48 12.59 7.77
CA LEU A 41 0.68 12.28 8.97
C LEU A 41 -0.82 12.52 8.81
N LYS A 42 -1.24 13.51 8.01
CA LYS A 42 -2.65 13.71 7.67
C LYS A 42 -3.14 12.64 6.71
N LEU A 43 -2.34 12.30 5.70
CA LEU A 43 -2.64 11.25 4.72
C LEU A 43 -2.83 9.88 5.39
N THR A 44 -2.06 9.56 6.43
CA THR A 44 -2.26 8.31 7.20
C THR A 44 -3.56 8.27 8.01
N LYS A 45 -4.29 9.39 8.15
CA LYS A 45 -5.57 9.44 8.89
C LYS A 45 -6.79 9.57 7.98
N SER A 46 -6.66 10.21 6.82
CA SER A 46 -7.81 10.57 5.98
C SER A 46 -7.86 9.90 4.60
N CYS A 47 -6.82 9.16 4.18
CA CYS A 47 -6.73 8.64 2.82
C CYS A 47 -6.98 7.12 2.68
N SER A 48 -7.01 6.69 1.41
CA SER A 48 -7.18 5.29 1.03
C SER A 48 -6.07 4.39 1.59
N LYS A 49 -6.32 3.07 1.69
CA LYS A 49 -5.36 2.12 2.28
C LYS A 49 -3.98 2.14 1.62
N ALA A 50 -3.91 2.30 0.29
CA ALA A 50 -2.65 2.35 -0.44
C ALA A 50 -1.86 3.63 -0.10
N GLN A 51 -2.53 4.79 -0.12
CA GLN A 51 -1.94 6.07 0.26
C GLN A 51 -1.48 6.09 1.72
N ASN A 52 -2.26 5.48 2.61
CA ASN A 52 -1.93 5.34 4.02
C ASN A 52 -0.65 4.51 4.21
N LEU A 53 -0.57 3.35 3.56
CA LEU A 53 0.60 2.48 3.63
C LEU A 53 1.84 3.15 3.05
N ALA A 54 1.70 3.85 1.91
CA ALA A 54 2.77 4.64 1.31
C ALA A 54 3.29 5.72 2.26
N ALA A 55 2.38 6.51 2.84
CA ALA A 55 2.74 7.57 3.78
C ALA A 55 3.37 7.01 5.07
N ARG A 56 2.88 5.88 5.60
CA ARG A 56 3.50 5.21 6.77
C ARG A 56 4.90 4.70 6.46
N LYS A 57 5.13 4.08 5.30
CA LYS A 57 6.47 3.61 4.89
C LYS A 57 7.45 4.79 4.82
N LEU A 58 7.06 5.89 4.19
CA LEU A 58 7.90 7.09 4.10
C LEU A 58 8.19 7.69 5.49
N LEU A 59 7.18 7.77 6.36
CA LEU A 59 7.38 8.25 7.74
C LEU A 59 8.29 7.32 8.55
N GLN A 60 8.19 6.00 8.34
CA GLN A 60 9.05 5.02 8.97
C GLN A 60 10.50 5.15 8.49
N GLU A 61 10.74 5.37 7.19
CA GLU A 61 12.07 5.69 6.65
C GLU A 61 12.65 6.98 7.22
N ARG A 62 11.79 7.96 7.55
CA ARG A 62 12.15 9.22 8.20
C ARG A 62 12.32 9.10 9.73
N GLY A 63 12.08 7.92 10.32
CA GLY A 63 12.34 7.64 11.73
C GLY A 63 11.13 7.73 12.67
N TYR A 64 9.91 7.81 12.14
CA TYR A 64 8.69 7.73 12.96
C TYR A 64 8.35 6.27 13.29
N ASP A 65 8.02 6.01 14.57
CA ASP A 65 7.58 4.70 15.07
C ASP A 65 6.04 4.64 15.02
N PHE A 66 5.47 3.76 14.18
CA PHE A 66 4.05 3.69 13.83
C PHE A 66 3.45 2.30 13.97
#